data_AF-A0A2E6ZSU0-F1
#
_entry.id   AF-A0A2E6ZSU0-F1
#
_cell.length_a   1.000
_cell.length_b   1.000
_cell.length_c   1.000
_cell.angle_alpha   90.00
_cell.angle_beta   90.00
_cell.angle_gamma   90.00
#
_symmetry.space_group_name_H-M   'P 1'
#
loop_
_entity.id
_entity.type
_entity.pdbx_description
1 polymer ?
#
loop_
_entity_poly.entity_id
_entity_poly.type
_entity_poly.pdbx_seq_one_letter_code
_entity_poly.pdbx_strand_id
1 'polypeptide(L)'
;MATRRPRLVRLVAPLLLTGAGMLALNVTGQEPATRPLDCEPGGLCDPMPESPLAYAAMCELELGVPPKIDCGAGVPIPITVDGTEIFENPGLHECDNASLQVGDCMPGSSLQRYQGANRDGTARDDAVWISFCRHDGRGTEEYDVPDSVQMIGYNYDTGATCFFESADNSPWTYVDDQNRLRGVMPGYDEPGFDDAYTVPGPAGIQCVQCHQADPFIHNPWIKSARLPEDPGQPVIPVIPGNNPPYYVVGAPEWDMRTIHIEGNGCLACHRIGMNTLAEFTGDHWDPNEHMPPHDPGSLAADLEELAACWENGPENTLGCDWVIPPAGECDGGVVGDDYPFAAARFNRRTGGLNGAEAAGWRRPGC
;
A
#
# COMPACT_ATOMS: atom_id res chain seq x y z
N MET A 1 6.11 32.72 -67.38
CA MET A 1 7.16 33.10 -68.37
C MET A 1 7.84 34.35 -67.84
N ALA A 2 9.18 34.44 -67.97
CA ALA A 2 10.06 35.49 -67.42
C ALA A 2 10.28 35.35 -65.89
N THR A 3 11.45 35.58 -65.29
CA THR A 3 12.61 36.43 -65.63
C THR A 3 13.91 35.86 -65.02
N ARG A 4 15.05 36.26 -65.60
CA ARG A 4 16.42 35.85 -65.25
C ARG A 4 17.09 36.81 -64.24
N ARG A 5 17.87 36.21 -63.32
CA ARG A 5 19.23 36.61 -62.80
C ARG A 5 19.34 37.84 -61.86
N PRO A 6 20.28 37.84 -60.86
CA PRO A 6 21.72 37.73 -61.12
C PRO A 6 22.56 36.82 -60.21
N ARG A 7 23.74 36.50 -60.77
CA ARG A 7 24.89 35.83 -60.16
C ARG A 7 25.65 36.83 -59.28
N LEU A 8 26.07 36.42 -58.08
CA LEU A 8 27.21 37.01 -57.40
C LEU A 8 28.47 36.17 -57.61
N VAL A 9 29.59 36.87 -57.70
CA VAL A 9 30.91 36.43 -58.12
C VAL A 9 31.84 36.45 -56.90
N ARG A 10 32.57 35.34 -56.73
CA ARG A 10 33.91 35.14 -56.13
C ARG A 10 34.20 35.69 -54.73
N LEU A 11 34.80 34.82 -53.91
CA LEU A 11 36.21 34.99 -53.50
C LEU A 11 36.79 33.63 -53.08
N VAL A 12 37.82 33.21 -53.83
CA VAL A 12 38.74 32.13 -53.47
C VAL A 12 39.93 32.80 -52.80
N ALA A 13 40.26 32.37 -51.58
CA ALA A 13 41.56 32.62 -50.96
C ALA A 13 42.14 31.27 -50.47
N PRO A 14 43.43 31.00 -50.71
CA PRO A 14 44.03 29.69 -50.53
C PRO A 14 44.61 29.56 -49.11
N LEU A 15 44.57 28.39 -48.46
CA LEU A 15 45.54 28.10 -47.41
C LEU A 15 45.70 26.59 -47.15
N LEU A 16 46.85 26.10 -47.61
CA LEU A 16 47.76 25.16 -46.96
C LEU A 16 47.21 23.86 -46.34
N LEU A 17 47.45 22.76 -47.07
CA LEU A 17 47.70 21.45 -46.46
C LEU A 17 48.95 21.52 -45.58
N THR A 18 48.80 21.24 -44.29
CA THR A 18 49.88 20.67 -43.47
C THR A 18 49.30 19.72 -42.43
N GLY A 19 49.77 18.47 -42.49
CA GLY A 19 50.22 17.73 -41.32
C GLY A 19 49.16 17.15 -40.38
N ALA A 20 48.92 15.85 -40.54
CA ALA A 20 48.29 15.00 -39.55
C ALA A 20 48.99 15.09 -38.18
N GLY A 21 48.19 15.22 -37.14
CA GLY A 21 48.57 15.06 -35.74
C GLY A 21 47.31 14.76 -34.93
N MET A 22 46.87 13.50 -34.94
CA MET A 22 45.82 13.01 -34.06
C MET A 22 46.32 13.10 -32.62
N LEU A 23 45.90 14.12 -31.87
CA LEU A 23 45.81 14.04 -30.42
C LEU A 23 44.35 13.75 -30.08
N ALA A 24 44.08 12.51 -29.72
CA ALA A 24 42.86 12.12 -29.03
C ALA A 24 42.86 12.81 -27.66
N LEU A 25 42.08 13.89 -27.54
CA LEU A 25 41.63 14.37 -26.24
C LEU A 25 40.60 13.35 -25.74
N ASN A 26 41.04 12.48 -24.83
CA ASN A 26 40.14 11.75 -23.95
C ASN A 26 39.38 12.78 -23.11
N VAL A 27 38.25 13.26 -23.62
CA VAL A 27 37.20 13.83 -22.80
C VAL A 27 36.56 12.64 -22.11
N THR A 28 37.08 12.29 -20.94
CA THR A 28 36.32 11.52 -19.95
C THR A 28 35.22 12.45 -19.43
N GLY A 29 34.20 12.66 -20.26
CA GLY A 29 32.90 13.14 -19.85
C GLY A 29 32.22 11.99 -19.14
N GLN A 30 32.65 11.70 -17.92
CA GLN A 30 31.83 10.94 -17.00
C GLN A 30 30.87 11.96 -16.43
N GLU A 31 29.75 12.17 -17.13
CA GLU A 31 28.58 12.72 -16.46
C GLU A 31 28.30 11.80 -15.27
N PRO A 32 28.14 12.34 -14.05
CA PRO A 32 27.69 11.52 -12.94
C PRO A 32 26.36 10.91 -13.36
N ALA A 33 26.27 9.58 -13.30
CA ALA A 33 25.04 8.85 -13.55
C ALA A 33 24.01 9.27 -12.51
N THR A 34 23.21 10.29 -12.83
CA THR A 34 21.92 10.51 -12.20
C THR A 34 20.95 9.62 -12.97
N ARG A 35 20.58 8.49 -12.39
CA ARG A 35 19.27 7.89 -12.67
C ARG A 35 18.46 7.94 -11.38
N PRO A 36 17.89 9.11 -11.01
CA PRO A 36 16.60 9.07 -10.34
C PRO A 36 15.67 8.19 -11.21
N LEU A 37 14.74 7.45 -10.59
CA LEU A 37 13.75 6.65 -11.31
C LEU A 37 13.27 7.46 -12.52
N ASP A 38 13.47 6.94 -13.74
CA ASP A 38 13.17 7.67 -14.99
C ASP A 38 11.67 8.07 -15.10
N CYS A 39 10.84 7.59 -14.17
CA CYS A 39 9.43 7.90 -14.01
C CYS A 39 9.08 8.01 -12.51
N GLU A 40 8.50 9.14 -12.09
CA GLU A 40 7.86 9.31 -10.79
C GLU A 40 6.33 9.21 -10.98
N PRO A 41 5.66 8.24 -10.34
CA PRO A 41 4.21 8.08 -10.47
C PRO A 41 3.44 9.33 -10.06
N GLY A 42 2.49 9.77 -10.89
CA GLY A 42 1.67 10.97 -10.65
C GLY A 42 2.34 12.30 -11.04
N GLY A 43 3.62 12.30 -11.41
CA GLY A 43 4.37 13.46 -11.93
C GLY A 43 4.63 14.57 -10.91
N LEU A 44 5.89 14.76 -10.47
CA LEU A 44 6.32 15.78 -9.49
C LEU A 44 5.26 16.05 -8.41
N CYS A 45 4.86 15.00 -7.69
CA CYS A 45 3.92 15.13 -6.59
C CYS A 45 4.58 15.90 -5.45
N ASP A 46 3.96 17.01 -5.05
CA ASP A 46 4.32 17.70 -3.81
C ASP A 46 4.34 16.67 -2.66
N PRO A 47 5.28 16.82 -1.70
CA PRO A 47 5.35 15.92 -0.55
C PRO A 47 4.02 15.93 0.20
N MET A 48 3.75 14.83 0.91
CA MET A 48 2.51 14.67 1.64
C MET A 48 2.20 15.91 2.51
N PRO A 49 0.99 16.49 2.38
CA PRO A 49 0.68 17.75 3.04
C PRO A 49 0.50 17.55 4.55
N GLU A 50 0.57 18.63 5.33
CA GLU A 50 0.48 18.53 6.80
C GLU A 50 -0.94 18.25 7.33
N SER A 51 -1.99 18.62 6.60
CA SER A 51 -3.38 18.47 7.06
C SER A 51 -4.17 17.42 6.28
N PRO A 52 -5.07 16.67 6.94
CA PRO A 52 -5.96 15.70 6.28
C PRO A 52 -6.76 16.30 5.13
N LEU A 53 -7.28 17.52 5.27
CA LEU A 53 -8.06 18.21 4.24
C LEU A 53 -7.22 18.50 2.99
N ALA A 54 -5.98 18.94 3.17
CA ALA A 54 -5.07 19.15 2.05
C ALA A 54 -4.73 17.81 1.38
N TYR A 55 -4.58 16.74 2.15
CA TYR A 55 -4.38 15.40 1.61
C TYR A 55 -5.60 14.89 0.84
N ALA A 56 -6.81 15.10 1.36
CA ALA A 56 -8.06 14.79 0.65
C ALA A 56 -8.17 15.53 -0.70
N ALA A 57 -7.77 16.80 -0.75
CA ALA A 57 -7.75 17.57 -2.00
C ALA A 57 -6.71 17.02 -3.01
N MET A 58 -5.58 16.51 -2.53
CA MET A 58 -4.59 15.83 -3.37
C MET A 58 -5.12 14.51 -3.92
N CYS A 59 -5.77 13.70 -3.07
CA CYS A 59 -6.41 12.44 -3.44
C CYS A 59 -7.57 12.60 -4.43
N GLU A 60 -8.29 13.71 -4.36
CA GLU A 60 -9.48 13.96 -5.20
C GLU A 60 -9.19 13.88 -6.69
N LEU A 61 -7.98 14.28 -7.12
CA LEU A 61 -7.57 14.24 -8.51
C LEU A 61 -7.57 12.82 -9.08
N GLU A 62 -7.19 11.85 -8.26
CA GLU A 62 -7.02 10.44 -8.64
C GLU A 62 -8.22 9.55 -8.28
N LEU A 63 -8.95 9.90 -7.22
CA LEU A 63 -9.92 9.02 -6.57
C LEU A 63 -11.33 9.62 -6.43
N GLY A 64 -11.48 10.91 -6.75
CA GLY A 64 -12.65 11.67 -6.33
C GLY A 64 -12.66 11.94 -4.82
N VAL A 65 -13.75 12.48 -4.32
CA VAL A 65 -13.82 12.93 -2.92
C VAL A 65 -13.90 11.73 -1.96
N PRO A 66 -13.20 11.76 -0.82
CA PRO A 66 -13.35 10.72 0.18
C PRO A 66 -14.79 10.68 0.73
N PRO A 67 -15.39 9.48 0.90
CA PRO A 67 -16.75 9.36 1.43
C PRO A 67 -16.84 9.78 2.89
N LYS A 68 -18.04 10.20 3.30
CA LYS A 68 -18.40 10.34 4.72
C LYS A 68 -18.68 8.95 5.31
N ILE A 69 -18.04 8.64 6.44
CA ILE A 69 -18.10 7.31 7.06
C ILE A 69 -19.15 7.27 8.16
N ASP A 70 -20.03 6.27 8.09
CA ASP A 70 -21.03 5.95 9.12
C ASP A 70 -20.82 4.51 9.57
N CYS A 71 -20.17 4.34 10.72
CA CYS A 71 -19.86 3.02 11.27
C CYS A 71 -21.12 2.19 11.57
N GLY A 72 -22.26 2.85 11.76
CA GLY A 72 -23.54 2.16 11.94
C GLY A 72 -24.15 1.60 10.65
N ALA A 73 -23.78 2.16 9.50
CA ALA A 73 -24.19 1.69 8.18
C ALA A 73 -23.23 0.63 7.59
N GLY A 74 -22.12 0.34 8.30
CA GLY A 74 -21.17 -0.70 7.93
C GLY A 74 -21.74 -2.11 7.96
N VAL A 75 -21.23 -2.95 7.06
CA VAL A 75 -21.40 -4.40 7.06
C VAL A 75 -20.55 -4.95 8.21
N PRO A 76 -21.14 -5.61 9.21
CA PRO A 76 -20.38 -6.20 10.30
C PRO A 76 -19.39 -7.25 9.80
N ILE A 77 -18.23 -7.33 10.44
CA ILE A 77 -17.36 -8.50 10.35
C ILE A 77 -17.91 -9.52 11.36
N PRO A 78 -18.53 -10.63 10.90
CA PRO A 78 -19.07 -11.63 11.82
C PRO A 78 -17.94 -12.32 12.59
N ILE A 79 -18.14 -12.48 13.89
CA ILE A 79 -17.28 -13.31 14.73
C ILE A 79 -18.06 -14.58 15.08
N THR A 80 -17.47 -15.73 14.76
CA THR A 80 -18.11 -17.03 15.01
C THR A 80 -17.21 -17.93 15.87
N VAL A 81 -17.84 -18.75 16.70
CA VAL A 81 -17.21 -19.85 17.45
C VAL A 81 -17.98 -21.11 17.13
N ASP A 82 -17.29 -22.12 16.60
CA ASP A 82 -17.90 -23.36 16.12
C ASP A 82 -19.04 -23.09 15.12
N GLY A 83 -18.87 -22.07 14.26
CA GLY A 83 -19.84 -21.64 13.25
C GLY A 83 -21.05 -20.88 13.81
N THR A 84 -21.08 -20.57 15.11
CA THR A 84 -22.14 -19.78 15.75
C THR A 84 -21.67 -18.35 15.98
N GLU A 85 -22.43 -17.37 15.48
CA GLU A 85 -22.11 -15.96 15.70
C GLU A 85 -22.22 -15.57 17.17
N ILE A 86 -21.23 -14.82 17.66
CA ILE A 86 -21.13 -14.32 19.02
C ILE A 86 -21.00 -12.79 19.02
N PHE A 87 -21.46 -12.17 20.11
CA PHE A 87 -21.49 -10.71 20.26
C PHE A 87 -20.73 -10.22 21.51
N GLU A 88 -20.06 -11.14 22.20
CA GLU A 88 -19.19 -10.87 23.33
C GLU A 88 -17.76 -11.26 22.95
N ASN A 89 -16.76 -10.67 23.60
CA ASN A 89 -15.36 -11.00 23.36
C ASN A 89 -15.05 -12.43 23.83
N PRO A 90 -14.71 -13.38 22.93
CA PRO A 90 -14.35 -14.73 23.33
C PRO A 90 -12.90 -14.84 23.85
N GLY A 91 -12.07 -13.81 23.62
CA GLY A 91 -10.62 -13.85 23.84
C GLY A 91 -9.84 -13.99 22.53
N LEU A 92 -8.51 -13.88 22.61
CA LEU A 92 -7.63 -13.95 21.44
C LEU A 92 -7.57 -15.39 20.89
N HIS A 93 -7.69 -15.53 19.58
CA HIS A 93 -7.67 -16.80 18.85
C HIS A 93 -8.76 -17.81 19.23
N GLU A 94 -9.79 -17.37 19.96
CA GLU A 94 -10.90 -18.23 20.42
C GLU A 94 -12.10 -18.24 19.43
N CYS A 95 -11.96 -17.62 18.25
CA CYS A 95 -12.96 -17.58 17.19
C CYS A 95 -12.48 -18.28 15.91
N ASP A 96 -13.41 -18.70 15.05
CA ASP A 96 -13.15 -19.50 13.85
C ASP A 96 -12.23 -18.78 12.84
N ASN A 97 -12.30 -17.45 12.80
CA ASN A 97 -11.49 -16.62 11.92
C ASN A 97 -10.94 -15.43 12.72
N ALA A 98 -9.90 -15.64 13.52
CA ALA A 98 -9.26 -14.53 14.24
C ALA A 98 -8.60 -13.52 13.27
N SER A 99 -8.55 -12.25 13.68
CA SER A 99 -7.71 -11.26 13.00
C SER A 99 -6.25 -11.72 13.03
N LEU A 100 -5.55 -11.66 11.90
CA LEU A 100 -4.15 -12.12 11.78
C LEU A 100 -3.10 -11.07 12.19
N GLN A 101 -3.51 -10.02 12.90
CA GLN A 101 -2.57 -9.04 13.43
C GLN A 101 -2.15 -9.38 14.87
N VAL A 102 -3.11 -9.86 15.68
CA VAL A 102 -2.93 -10.09 17.13
C VAL A 102 -3.89 -11.16 17.67
N GLY A 103 -4.55 -11.91 16.79
CA GLY A 103 -5.55 -12.92 17.16
C GLY A 103 -6.90 -12.36 17.61
N ASP A 104 -7.18 -11.08 17.36
CA ASP A 104 -8.37 -10.44 17.90
C ASP A 104 -9.67 -11.07 17.36
N CYS A 105 -10.61 -11.29 18.29
CA CYS A 105 -11.93 -11.84 18.06
C CYS A 105 -13.02 -10.91 18.59
N MET A 106 -12.72 -9.64 18.85
CA MET A 106 -13.70 -8.65 19.28
C MET A 106 -14.82 -8.45 18.24
N PRO A 107 -16.08 -8.79 18.55
CA PRO A 107 -17.21 -8.47 17.68
C PRO A 107 -17.48 -6.98 17.72
N GLY A 108 -17.90 -6.38 16.61
CA GLY A 108 -18.30 -4.96 16.59
C GLY A 108 -17.66 -4.13 15.49
N SER A 109 -16.62 -4.67 14.86
CA SER A 109 -15.99 -4.11 13.69
C SER A 109 -16.89 -4.17 12.45
N SER A 110 -16.77 -3.20 11.55
CA SER A 110 -17.53 -3.19 10.30
C SER A 110 -16.77 -2.53 9.14
N LEU A 111 -17.19 -2.87 7.92
CA LEU A 111 -16.61 -2.36 6.68
C LEU A 111 -17.68 -1.69 5.80
N GLN A 112 -17.28 -0.70 5.03
CA GLN A 112 -18.11 -0.15 3.95
C GLN A 112 -17.30 -0.08 2.66
N ARG A 113 -17.98 -0.31 1.54
CA ARG A 113 -17.44 -0.12 0.20
C ARG A 113 -18.24 0.96 -0.51
N TYR A 114 -17.53 1.94 -1.04
CA TYR A 114 -18.09 3.03 -1.82
C TYR A 114 -17.48 3.01 -3.22
N GLN A 115 -18.32 3.20 -4.22
CA GLN A 115 -17.85 3.63 -5.53
C GLN A 115 -17.27 5.04 -5.40
N GLY A 116 -16.16 5.32 -6.10
CA GLY A 116 -15.62 6.66 -6.16
C GLY A 116 -16.63 7.66 -6.74
N ALA A 117 -16.53 8.92 -6.34
CA ALA A 117 -17.37 9.98 -6.87
C ALA A 117 -16.59 11.29 -6.97
N ASN A 118 -16.78 12.02 -8.06
CA ASN A 118 -16.28 13.39 -8.14
C ASN A 118 -17.08 14.30 -7.21
N ARG A 119 -16.55 15.51 -6.97
CA ARG A 119 -17.19 16.52 -6.10
C ARG A 119 -18.60 16.93 -6.52
N ASP A 120 -18.95 16.81 -7.79
CA ASP A 120 -20.30 17.08 -8.31
C ASP A 120 -21.27 15.89 -8.15
N GLY A 121 -20.81 14.79 -7.55
CA GLY A 121 -21.56 13.56 -7.33
C GLY A 121 -21.57 12.60 -8.52
N THR A 122 -20.88 12.92 -9.62
CA THR A 122 -20.74 11.97 -10.73
C THR A 122 -19.86 10.79 -10.32
N ALA A 123 -20.27 9.58 -10.70
CA ALA A 123 -19.56 8.36 -10.35
C ALA A 123 -18.17 8.28 -11.02
N ARG A 124 -17.22 7.68 -10.31
CA ARG A 124 -15.92 7.21 -10.80
C ARG A 124 -15.88 5.68 -10.70
N ASP A 125 -16.08 5.02 -11.84
CA ASP A 125 -16.06 3.55 -11.94
C ASP A 125 -14.64 2.97 -11.77
N ASP A 126 -13.63 3.79 -12.02
CA ASP A 126 -12.21 3.50 -11.88
C ASP A 126 -11.72 3.57 -10.43
N ALA A 127 -12.53 4.09 -9.49
CA ALA A 127 -12.12 4.27 -8.10
C ALA A 127 -13.06 3.57 -7.10
N VAL A 128 -12.46 3.09 -6.00
CA VAL A 128 -13.17 2.50 -4.86
C VAL A 128 -12.64 3.11 -3.57
N TRP A 129 -13.51 3.29 -2.58
CA TRP A 129 -13.14 3.60 -1.21
C TRP A 129 -13.64 2.51 -0.27
N ILE A 130 -12.78 2.05 0.62
CA ILE A 130 -13.12 1.11 1.69
C ILE A 130 -12.93 1.82 3.02
N SER A 131 -13.92 1.76 3.88
CA SER A 131 -13.76 2.14 5.29
C SER A 131 -13.74 0.92 6.18
N PHE A 132 -13.01 1.04 7.28
CA PHE A 132 -12.93 0.05 8.33
C PHE A 132 -13.15 0.75 9.67
N CYS A 133 -14.31 0.53 10.26
CA CYS A 133 -14.61 0.95 11.62
C CYS A 133 -14.20 -0.21 12.54
N ARG A 134 -13.01 -0.10 13.12
CA ARG A 134 -12.40 -1.12 13.95
C ARG A 134 -12.81 -0.93 15.40
N HIS A 135 -13.64 -1.84 15.91
CA HIS A 135 -13.82 -2.00 17.34
C HIS A 135 -12.69 -2.87 17.88
N ASP A 136 -11.83 -2.28 18.69
CA ASP A 136 -10.64 -2.95 19.17
C ASP A 136 -10.90 -3.69 20.49
N GLY A 137 -11.84 -3.20 21.31
CA GLY A 137 -12.36 -3.82 22.54
C GLY A 137 -11.35 -4.43 23.53
N ARG A 138 -10.06 -4.18 23.33
CA ARG A 138 -8.92 -4.70 24.08
C ARG A 138 -8.66 -3.94 25.38
N GLY A 139 -9.54 -3.01 25.77
CA GLY A 139 -9.43 -2.17 26.97
C GLY A 139 -9.14 -2.99 28.23
N THR A 140 -7.85 -3.23 28.48
CA THR A 140 -7.29 -3.87 29.66
C THR A 140 -6.33 -2.89 30.32
N GLU A 141 -5.94 -3.12 31.58
CA GLU A 141 -4.93 -2.29 32.24
C GLU A 141 -3.55 -2.33 31.53
N GLU A 142 -3.30 -3.35 30.68
CA GLU A 142 -2.00 -3.59 30.02
C GLU A 142 -1.96 -3.14 28.55
N TYR A 143 -3.07 -3.23 27.83
CA TYR A 143 -3.22 -2.77 26.45
C TYR A 143 -4.53 -1.99 26.32
N ASP A 144 -4.43 -0.70 26.04
CA ASP A 144 -5.58 0.16 25.70
C ASP A 144 -5.31 0.70 24.29
N VAL A 145 -5.81 -0.03 23.30
CA VAL A 145 -5.75 0.40 21.91
C VAL A 145 -7.13 0.92 21.55
N PRO A 146 -7.26 2.20 21.14
CA PRO A 146 -8.55 2.80 20.91
C PRO A 146 -9.22 2.22 19.67
N ASP A 147 -10.55 2.24 19.69
CA ASP A 147 -11.34 2.09 18.48
C ASP A 147 -10.87 3.08 17.42
N SER A 148 -10.94 2.69 16.15
CA SER A 148 -10.37 3.50 15.08
C SER A 148 -11.20 3.39 13.81
N VAL A 149 -11.09 4.42 12.97
CA VAL A 149 -11.75 4.44 11.66
C VAL A 149 -10.68 4.67 10.60
N GLN A 150 -10.45 3.67 9.76
CA GLN A 150 -9.55 3.77 8.62
C GLN A 150 -10.34 3.91 7.32
N MET A 151 -9.71 4.52 6.32
CA MET A 151 -10.25 4.60 4.98
C MET A 151 -9.12 4.48 3.95
N ILE A 152 -9.34 3.66 2.93
CA ILE A 152 -8.41 3.43 1.84
C ILE A 152 -9.13 3.64 0.53
N GLY A 153 -8.63 4.57 -0.28
CA GLY A 153 -9.08 4.78 -1.65
C GLY A 153 -8.11 4.16 -2.63
N TYR A 154 -8.61 3.53 -3.70
CA TYR A 154 -7.80 2.90 -4.75
C TYR A 154 -8.37 3.18 -6.14
N ASN A 155 -7.50 3.52 -7.09
CA ASN A 155 -7.82 3.61 -8.52
C ASN A 155 -7.39 2.33 -9.23
N TYR A 156 -8.32 1.60 -9.84
CA TYR A 156 -8.06 0.33 -10.53
C TYR A 156 -7.20 0.46 -11.78
N ASP A 157 -7.22 1.63 -12.43
CA ASP A 157 -6.49 1.86 -13.68
C ASP A 157 -5.07 2.35 -13.42
N THR A 158 -4.91 3.31 -12.51
CA THR A 158 -3.60 3.96 -12.24
C THR A 158 -2.86 3.38 -11.04
N GLY A 159 -3.57 2.69 -10.14
CA GLY A 159 -3.00 2.22 -8.88
C GLY A 159 -2.88 3.28 -7.78
N ALA A 160 -3.35 4.51 -8.04
CA ALA A 160 -3.31 5.59 -7.06
C ALA A 160 -4.02 5.17 -5.78
N THR A 161 -3.35 5.34 -4.65
CA THR A 161 -3.87 4.96 -3.34
C THR A 161 -3.75 6.09 -2.34
N CYS A 162 -4.81 6.29 -1.57
CA CYS A 162 -4.81 7.20 -0.43
C CYS A 162 -5.21 6.47 0.85
N PHE A 163 -4.45 6.71 1.91
CA PHE A 163 -4.70 6.16 3.24
C PHE A 163 -5.17 7.26 4.20
N PHE A 164 -6.22 7.00 4.95
CA PHE A 164 -6.66 7.84 6.05
C PHE A 164 -6.80 6.95 7.28
N GLU A 165 -6.28 7.45 8.40
CA GLU A 165 -6.48 6.84 9.72
C GLU A 165 -7.10 7.89 10.63
N SER A 166 -7.97 7.45 11.53
CA SER A 166 -8.54 8.35 12.53
C SER A 166 -7.45 8.84 13.48
N ALA A 167 -7.52 10.11 13.86
CA ALA A 167 -6.84 10.63 15.03
C ALA A 167 -7.64 10.22 16.30
N ASP A 168 -7.92 11.15 17.21
CA ASP A 168 -8.88 10.89 18.29
C ASP A 168 -10.30 10.89 17.73
N ASN A 169 -10.87 9.72 17.46
CA ASN A 169 -12.23 9.57 16.94
C ASN A 169 -13.33 9.59 18.03
N SER A 170 -12.98 9.65 19.31
CA SER A 170 -13.95 9.59 20.41
C SER A 170 -15.06 10.65 20.39
N PRO A 171 -14.90 11.85 19.77
CA PRO A 171 -16.00 12.79 19.59
C PRO A 171 -17.07 12.33 18.59
N TRP A 172 -16.75 11.41 17.70
CA TRP A 172 -17.61 10.99 16.57
C TRP A 172 -18.09 9.55 16.65
N THR A 173 -17.37 8.71 17.40
CA THR A 173 -17.68 7.28 17.52
C THR A 173 -18.01 6.86 18.95
N TYR A 174 -18.80 5.80 19.08
CA TYR A 174 -19.15 5.19 20.36
C TYR A 174 -19.49 3.71 20.18
N VAL A 175 -19.33 2.90 21.23
CA VAL A 175 -19.78 1.50 21.23
C VAL A 175 -21.23 1.43 21.72
N ASP A 176 -22.11 0.78 20.96
CA ASP A 176 -23.51 0.58 21.37
C ASP A 176 -23.69 -0.61 22.32
N ASP A 177 -24.92 -0.86 22.75
CA ASP A 177 -25.27 -1.96 23.65
C ASP A 177 -25.14 -3.36 23.01
N GLN A 178 -24.89 -3.41 21.70
CA GLN A 178 -24.66 -4.62 20.92
C GLN A 178 -23.16 -4.84 20.64
N ASN A 179 -22.30 -4.12 21.38
CA ASN A 179 -20.84 -4.13 21.22
C ASN A 179 -20.38 -3.71 19.83
N ARG A 180 -21.16 -2.89 19.10
CA ARG A 180 -20.76 -2.39 17.78
C ARG A 180 -20.17 -1.00 17.87
N LEU A 181 -19.10 -0.75 17.11
CA LEU A 181 -18.63 0.61 16.89
C LEU A 181 -19.63 1.35 15.98
N ARG A 182 -20.19 2.44 16.50
CA ARG A 182 -21.17 3.31 15.85
C ARG A 182 -20.62 4.73 15.76
N GLY A 183 -21.40 5.60 15.12
CA GLY A 183 -21.08 7.00 14.96
C GLY A 183 -20.77 7.37 13.52
N VAL A 184 -20.59 8.66 13.30
CA VAL A 184 -20.43 9.24 11.96
C VAL A 184 -19.25 10.18 11.98
N MET A 185 -18.21 9.82 11.23
CA MET A 185 -17.02 10.66 11.06
C MET A 185 -17.37 11.89 10.22
N PRO A 186 -16.69 13.03 10.44
CA PRO A 186 -16.91 14.22 9.62
C PRO A 186 -16.51 13.95 8.17
N GLY A 187 -17.27 14.53 7.24
CA GLY A 187 -16.93 14.54 5.82
C GLY A 187 -15.78 15.51 5.51
N TYR A 188 -15.14 15.35 4.36
CA TYR A 188 -14.01 16.19 3.93
C TYR A 188 -14.36 17.69 3.83
N ASP A 189 -15.63 18.05 3.73
CA ASP A 189 -16.14 19.43 3.65
C ASP A 189 -16.69 19.95 4.99
N GLU A 190 -16.52 19.18 6.08
CA GLU A 190 -17.04 19.51 7.41
C GLU A 190 -15.92 20.02 8.35
N PRO A 191 -16.20 20.99 9.25
CA PRO A 191 -15.19 21.63 10.11
C PRO A 191 -14.40 20.73 11.06
N GLY A 192 -14.73 19.44 11.18
CA GLY A 192 -14.04 18.48 12.05
C GLY A 192 -13.11 17.50 11.33
N PHE A 193 -12.99 17.57 9.99
CA PHE A 193 -12.23 16.59 9.22
C PHE A 193 -10.75 16.54 9.62
N ASP A 194 -10.11 17.70 9.78
CA ASP A 194 -8.71 17.81 10.18
C ASP A 194 -8.45 17.34 11.62
N ASP A 195 -9.48 17.36 12.48
CA ASP A 195 -9.38 16.87 13.86
C ASP A 195 -9.64 15.36 13.94
N ALA A 196 -10.43 14.81 13.01
CA ALA A 196 -10.88 13.42 13.03
C ALA A 196 -9.91 12.45 12.37
N TYR A 197 -9.10 12.93 11.41
CA TYR A 197 -8.16 12.11 10.65
C TYR A 197 -6.73 12.58 10.85
N THR A 198 -5.78 11.71 10.53
CA THR A 198 -4.38 12.04 10.42
C THR A 198 -3.88 11.75 9.01
N VAL A 199 -2.90 12.52 8.57
CA VAL A 199 -2.19 12.25 7.32
C VAL A 199 -1.25 11.06 7.54
N PRO A 200 -1.04 10.17 6.57
CA PRO A 200 -0.06 9.09 6.70
C PRO A 200 1.38 9.60 6.87
N GLY A 201 2.18 8.95 7.73
CA GLY A 201 3.62 9.25 7.81
C GLY A 201 4.16 10.16 8.94
N PRO A 202 3.44 11.10 9.59
CA PRO A 202 3.95 11.91 10.69
C PRO A 202 4.54 11.11 11.88
N ALA A 203 4.03 9.90 12.12
CA ALA A 203 4.58 8.98 13.14
C ALA A 203 5.82 8.18 12.67
N GLY A 204 6.30 8.42 11.44
CA GLY A 204 7.39 7.67 10.81
C GLY A 204 7.01 6.23 10.44
N ILE A 205 5.72 5.94 10.33
CA ILE A 205 5.17 4.66 9.85
C ILE A 205 4.65 4.91 8.43
N GLN A 206 5.14 4.14 7.47
CA GLN A 206 4.59 4.12 6.13
C GLN A 206 3.51 3.03 6.10
N CYS A 207 2.28 3.33 5.66
CA CYS A 207 1.19 2.34 5.59
C CYS A 207 1.59 1.12 4.72
N VAL A 208 2.45 1.35 3.73
CA VAL A 208 3.01 0.31 2.86
C VAL A 208 3.94 -0.66 3.58
N GLN A 209 4.30 -0.41 4.84
CA GLN A 209 4.95 -1.42 5.68
C GLN A 209 4.10 -2.70 5.78
N CYS A 210 2.77 -2.57 5.83
CA CYS A 210 1.83 -3.70 5.85
C CYS A 210 1.03 -3.83 4.54
N HIS A 211 0.91 -2.76 3.75
CA HIS A 211 0.14 -2.72 2.50
C HIS A 211 1.04 -2.77 1.24
N GLN A 212 2.24 -3.33 1.34
CA GLN A 212 3.28 -3.19 0.32
C GLN A 212 2.93 -3.74 -1.06
N ALA A 213 2.23 -4.87 -1.08
CA ALA A 213 1.84 -5.56 -2.30
C ALA A 213 0.48 -5.11 -2.82
N ASP A 214 -0.40 -4.68 -1.93
CA ASP A 214 -1.80 -4.39 -2.21
C ASP A 214 -2.32 -3.39 -1.18
N PRO A 215 -3.09 -2.35 -1.58
CA PRO A 215 -3.75 -1.44 -0.65
C PRO A 215 -4.73 -2.16 0.29
N PHE A 216 -5.23 -3.33 -0.06
CA PHE A 216 -6.19 -4.09 0.73
C PHE A 216 -5.58 -5.41 1.22
N ILE A 217 -5.45 -5.54 2.54
CA ILE A 217 -4.98 -6.77 3.16
C ILE A 217 -6.13 -7.78 3.23
N HIS A 218 -5.90 -8.98 2.70
CA HIS A 218 -6.90 -10.04 2.63
C HIS A 218 -6.55 -11.21 3.57
N ASN A 219 -7.44 -11.48 4.53
CA ASN A 219 -7.39 -12.67 5.39
C ASN A 219 -8.81 -13.22 5.65
N PRO A 220 -8.97 -14.43 6.22
CA PRO A 220 -10.29 -15.01 6.47
C PRO A 220 -11.21 -14.13 7.33
N TRP A 221 -10.67 -13.48 8.36
CA TRP A 221 -11.42 -12.59 9.25
C TRP A 221 -12.04 -11.42 8.50
N ILE A 222 -11.24 -10.60 7.83
CA ILE A 222 -11.73 -9.38 7.18
C ILE A 222 -12.59 -9.69 5.93
N LYS A 223 -12.32 -10.81 5.25
CA LYS A 223 -13.12 -11.28 4.10
C LYS A 223 -14.48 -11.86 4.53
N SER A 224 -14.71 -12.12 5.80
CA SER A 224 -15.99 -12.67 6.28
C SER A 224 -17.14 -11.66 6.15
N ALA A 225 -16.85 -10.35 6.16
CA ALA A 225 -17.81 -9.32 5.79
C ALA A 225 -18.14 -9.39 4.30
N ARG A 226 -19.42 -9.63 3.98
CA ARG A 226 -19.93 -9.79 2.60
C ARG A 226 -20.90 -8.69 2.24
N LEU A 227 -20.89 -8.27 0.97
CA LEU A 227 -21.85 -7.29 0.48
C LEU A 227 -23.29 -7.82 0.63
N PRO A 228 -24.23 -7.05 1.23
CA PRO A 228 -25.61 -7.50 1.39
C PRO A 228 -26.32 -7.80 0.06
N GLU A 229 -26.02 -7.03 -0.98
CA GLU A 229 -26.59 -7.16 -2.32
C GLU A 229 -25.95 -8.29 -3.15
N ASP A 230 -24.73 -8.69 -2.83
CA ASP A 230 -24.04 -9.84 -3.41
C ASP A 230 -23.18 -10.57 -2.36
N PRO A 231 -23.79 -11.46 -1.54
CA PRO A 231 -23.08 -12.13 -0.46
C PRO A 231 -21.93 -13.05 -0.90
N GLY A 232 -21.81 -13.33 -2.21
CA GLY A 232 -20.66 -14.04 -2.77
C GLY A 232 -19.38 -13.19 -2.79
N GLN A 233 -19.51 -11.87 -2.66
CA GLN A 233 -18.39 -10.93 -2.72
C GLN A 233 -18.03 -10.39 -1.32
N PRO A 234 -16.74 -10.38 -0.94
CA PRO A 234 -16.29 -9.61 0.22
C PRO A 234 -16.56 -8.12 0.03
N VAL A 235 -16.73 -7.40 1.15
CA VAL A 235 -16.78 -5.93 1.12
C VAL A 235 -15.46 -5.37 0.59
N ILE A 236 -14.33 -5.93 1.03
CA ILE A 236 -13.01 -5.57 0.49
C ILE A 236 -12.86 -6.15 -0.91
N PRO A 237 -12.62 -5.32 -1.95
CA PRO A 237 -12.46 -5.77 -3.31
C PRO A 237 -11.16 -6.54 -3.49
N VAL A 238 -11.16 -7.51 -4.39
CA VAL A 238 -9.93 -8.16 -4.86
C VAL A 238 -9.45 -7.42 -6.10
N ILE A 239 -8.21 -6.95 -6.08
CA ILE A 239 -7.60 -6.30 -7.24
C ILE A 239 -7.16 -7.39 -8.23
N PRO A 240 -7.53 -7.28 -9.52
CA PRO A 240 -7.22 -8.31 -10.50
C PRO A 240 -5.75 -8.30 -10.92
N GLY A 241 -5.21 -9.49 -11.17
CA GLY A 241 -3.84 -9.68 -11.66
C GLY A 241 -2.82 -9.90 -10.55
N ASN A 242 -1.66 -10.41 -10.93
CA ASN A 242 -0.59 -10.72 -9.97
C ASN A 242 0.34 -9.54 -9.67
N ASN A 243 0.34 -8.52 -10.53
CA ASN A 243 1.14 -7.31 -10.38
C ASN A 243 0.31 -6.06 -10.75
N PRO A 244 -0.75 -5.74 -9.99
CA PRO A 244 -1.58 -4.58 -10.28
C PRO A 244 -0.81 -3.27 -10.07
N PRO A 245 -1.23 -2.17 -10.73
CA PRO A 245 -0.61 -0.89 -10.51
C PRO A 245 -0.84 -0.43 -9.07
N TYR A 246 0.18 0.18 -8.45
CA TYR A 246 0.08 0.62 -7.06
C TYR A 246 1.11 1.69 -6.69
N TYR A 247 0.63 2.83 -6.19
CA TYR A 247 1.45 3.85 -5.54
C TYR A 247 0.64 4.64 -4.52
N VAL A 248 1.33 5.29 -3.59
CA VAL A 248 0.69 6.17 -2.61
C VAL A 248 0.76 7.60 -3.09
N VAL A 249 -0.40 8.23 -3.21
CA VAL A 249 -0.52 9.65 -3.58
C VAL A 249 0.18 10.49 -2.51
N GLY A 250 1.01 11.44 -2.94
CA GLY A 250 1.77 12.32 -2.04
C GLY A 250 2.95 11.66 -1.32
N ALA A 251 3.27 10.40 -1.64
CA ALA A 251 4.36 9.65 -1.01
C ALA A 251 5.32 9.02 -2.04
N PRO A 252 5.85 9.80 -3.00
CA PRO A 252 6.82 9.27 -3.97
C PRO A 252 8.08 8.69 -3.29
N GLU A 253 8.38 9.14 -2.07
CA GLU A 253 9.54 8.74 -1.28
C GLU A 253 9.33 7.50 -0.38
N TRP A 254 8.22 6.78 -0.53
CA TRP A 254 7.97 5.56 0.23
C TRP A 254 8.61 4.32 -0.39
N ASP A 255 8.93 3.33 0.46
CA ASP A 255 9.52 2.07 -0.01
C ASP A 255 8.46 1.11 -0.53
N MET A 256 8.20 1.20 -1.83
CA MET A 256 7.22 0.38 -2.54
C MET A 256 7.77 -0.99 -2.98
N ARG A 257 9.02 -1.33 -2.63
CA ARG A 257 9.68 -2.53 -3.15
C ARG A 257 9.05 -3.79 -2.54
N THR A 258 8.80 -4.79 -3.37
CA THR A 258 8.49 -6.17 -2.94
C THR A 258 9.55 -7.12 -3.49
N ILE A 259 9.69 -8.30 -2.92
CA ILE A 259 10.55 -9.35 -3.47
C ILE A 259 9.95 -9.90 -4.77
N HIS A 260 10.83 -10.19 -5.72
CA HIS A 260 10.53 -11.01 -6.88
C HIS A 260 11.59 -12.09 -7.10
N ILE A 261 11.13 -13.29 -7.43
CA ILE A 261 11.97 -14.41 -7.88
C ILE A 261 11.30 -14.99 -9.13
N GLU A 262 12.02 -15.00 -10.24
CA GLU A 262 11.49 -15.49 -11.52
C GLU A 262 11.11 -16.98 -11.41
N GLY A 263 9.88 -17.31 -11.79
CA GLY A 263 9.37 -18.68 -11.75
C GLY A 263 8.88 -19.18 -10.39
N ASN A 264 8.96 -18.36 -9.34
CA ASN A 264 8.44 -18.72 -8.02
C ASN A 264 6.90 -18.79 -8.02
N GLY A 265 6.37 -19.93 -7.58
CA GLY A 265 4.94 -20.26 -7.67
C GLY A 265 4.03 -19.35 -6.86
N CYS A 266 4.49 -18.81 -5.72
CA CYS A 266 3.69 -17.90 -4.90
C CYS A 266 3.40 -16.58 -5.64
N LEU A 267 4.39 -16.08 -6.39
CA LEU A 267 4.30 -14.81 -7.12
C LEU A 267 3.51 -14.90 -8.44
N ALA A 268 3.11 -16.12 -8.84
CA ALA A 268 2.24 -16.32 -10.00
C ALA A 268 0.82 -15.80 -9.78
N CYS A 269 0.38 -15.71 -8.51
CA CYS A 269 -0.97 -15.25 -8.15
C CYS A 269 -1.00 -13.78 -7.73
N HIS A 270 -0.05 -13.33 -6.92
CA HIS A 270 0.05 -11.95 -6.42
C HIS A 270 1.46 -11.63 -5.90
N ARG A 271 1.82 -10.35 -5.83
CA ARG A 271 2.99 -9.88 -5.07
C ARG A 271 2.77 -10.11 -3.56
N ILE A 272 3.87 -10.19 -2.80
CA ILE A 272 3.81 -10.42 -1.35
C ILE A 272 4.58 -9.31 -0.61
N GLY A 273 3.91 -8.69 0.36
CA GLY A 273 4.57 -7.86 1.36
C GLY A 273 5.10 -8.74 2.48
N MET A 274 6.44 -8.85 2.61
CA MET A 274 7.05 -9.82 3.52
C MET A 274 6.84 -9.48 4.99
N ASN A 275 6.66 -8.20 5.32
CA ASN A 275 6.25 -7.80 6.67
C ASN A 275 4.84 -8.25 7.03
N THR A 276 3.89 -8.18 6.09
CA THR A 276 2.52 -8.68 6.30
C THR A 276 2.53 -10.19 6.53
N LEU A 277 3.35 -10.90 5.76
CA LEU A 277 3.58 -12.33 5.98
C LEU A 277 4.20 -12.60 7.36
N ALA A 278 5.20 -11.82 7.77
CA ALA A 278 5.81 -11.93 9.09
C ALA A 278 4.81 -11.64 10.22
N GLU A 279 3.93 -10.65 10.07
CA GLU A 279 2.85 -10.37 11.02
C GLU A 279 1.92 -11.57 11.17
N PHE A 280 1.43 -12.11 10.05
CA PHE A 280 0.47 -13.21 10.06
C PHE A 280 1.08 -14.49 10.65
N THR A 281 2.30 -14.82 10.23
CA THR A 281 3.01 -16.00 10.76
C THR A 281 3.41 -15.83 12.23
N GLY A 282 3.73 -14.61 12.66
CA GLY A 282 3.93 -14.25 14.06
C GLY A 282 2.68 -14.45 14.90
N ASP A 283 1.51 -14.29 14.29
CA ASP A 283 0.18 -14.50 14.88
C ASP A 283 -0.37 -15.92 14.65
N HIS A 284 0.53 -16.89 14.51
CA HIS A 284 0.24 -18.33 14.40
C HIS A 284 -0.50 -18.78 13.13
N TRP A 285 -0.56 -17.95 12.09
CA TRP A 285 -1.11 -18.34 10.79
C TRP A 285 -0.05 -19.01 9.91
N ASP A 286 -0.24 -20.29 9.54
CA ASP A 286 0.66 -20.99 8.62
C ASP A 286 0.17 -20.86 7.17
N PRO A 287 0.89 -20.13 6.29
CA PRO A 287 0.50 -20.02 4.89
C PRO A 287 0.36 -21.36 4.18
N ASN A 288 1.12 -22.38 4.56
CA ASN A 288 1.06 -23.71 3.93
C ASN A 288 -0.23 -24.46 4.25
N GLU A 289 -0.92 -24.12 5.34
CA GLU A 289 -2.22 -24.72 5.66
C GLU A 289 -3.37 -24.08 4.86
N HIS A 290 -3.12 -22.94 4.21
CA HIS A 290 -4.15 -22.11 3.60
C HIS A 290 -3.92 -21.75 2.13
N MET A 291 -2.67 -21.82 1.66
CA MET A 291 -2.25 -21.33 0.34
C MET A 291 -1.48 -22.40 -0.44
N PRO A 292 -1.68 -22.49 -1.77
CA PRO A 292 -2.75 -21.82 -2.52
C PRO A 292 -4.15 -22.35 -2.14
N PRO A 293 -5.22 -21.56 -2.28
CA PRO A 293 -6.56 -21.91 -1.76
C PRO A 293 -7.16 -23.23 -2.27
N HIS A 294 -6.67 -23.75 -3.40
CA HIS A 294 -7.17 -24.98 -4.01
C HIS A 294 -6.24 -26.19 -3.81
N ASP A 295 -5.04 -25.98 -3.28
CA ASP A 295 -4.06 -27.04 -3.01
C ASP A 295 -3.07 -26.60 -1.91
N PRO A 296 -3.52 -26.40 -0.66
CA PRO A 296 -2.68 -25.86 0.40
C PRO A 296 -1.38 -26.64 0.61
N GLY A 297 -0.26 -25.92 0.71
CA GLY A 297 1.07 -26.48 0.98
C GLY A 297 1.80 -26.96 -0.28
N SER A 298 1.15 -26.96 -1.44
CA SER A 298 1.79 -27.32 -2.72
C SER A 298 2.94 -26.40 -3.12
N LEU A 299 3.00 -25.18 -2.57
CA LEU A 299 4.02 -24.16 -2.83
C LEU A 299 4.97 -23.93 -1.64
N ALA A 300 5.08 -24.88 -0.71
CA ALA A 300 5.90 -24.71 0.49
C ALA A 300 7.38 -24.40 0.18
N ALA A 301 7.94 -25.05 -0.85
CA ALA A 301 9.31 -24.79 -1.28
C ALA A 301 9.49 -23.38 -1.87
N ASP A 302 8.51 -22.88 -2.64
CA ASP A 302 8.51 -21.52 -3.18
C ASP A 302 8.41 -20.48 -2.05
N LEU A 303 7.62 -20.76 -1.02
CA LEU A 303 7.50 -19.91 0.16
C LEU A 303 8.82 -19.86 0.96
N GLU A 304 9.46 -21.01 1.17
CA GLU A 304 10.78 -21.10 1.81
C GLU A 304 11.83 -20.30 1.03
N GLU A 305 11.82 -20.35 -0.29
CA GLU A 305 12.71 -19.58 -1.15
C GLU A 305 12.50 -18.05 -1.00
N LEU A 306 11.24 -17.59 -0.97
CA LEU A 306 10.91 -16.19 -0.73
C LEU A 306 11.35 -15.71 0.65
N ALA A 307 11.07 -16.50 1.68
CA ALA A 307 11.48 -16.21 3.05
C ALA A 307 13.01 -16.12 3.16
N ALA A 308 13.73 -17.06 2.56
CA ALA A 308 15.19 -17.05 2.52
C ALA A 308 15.74 -15.82 1.78
N CYS A 309 15.12 -15.42 0.66
CA CYS A 309 15.53 -14.19 -0.01
C CYS A 309 15.32 -12.96 0.89
N TRP A 310 14.16 -12.85 1.56
CA TRP A 310 13.87 -11.73 2.45
C TRP A 310 14.85 -11.61 3.61
N GLU A 311 15.13 -12.72 4.28
CA GLU A 311 16.08 -12.76 5.40
C GLU A 311 17.51 -12.36 4.98
N ASN A 312 17.95 -12.83 3.81
CA ASN A 312 19.30 -12.57 3.30
C ASN A 312 19.41 -11.21 2.59
N GLY A 313 18.29 -10.67 2.11
CA GLY A 313 18.21 -9.55 1.16
C GLY A 313 18.39 -10.04 -0.29
N PRO A 314 17.60 -9.50 -1.26
CA PRO A 314 17.82 -9.72 -2.69
C PRO A 314 19.26 -9.47 -3.13
N GLU A 315 19.94 -8.50 -2.53
CA GLU A 315 21.33 -8.12 -2.82
C GLU A 315 22.34 -9.26 -2.57
N ASN A 316 21.98 -10.22 -1.72
CA ASN A 316 22.80 -11.37 -1.36
C ASN A 316 22.23 -12.71 -1.86
N THR A 317 21.14 -12.68 -2.63
CA THR A 317 20.40 -13.88 -3.03
C THR A 317 20.32 -13.95 -4.55
N LEU A 318 21.01 -14.93 -5.15
CA LEU A 318 21.04 -15.09 -6.60
C LEU A 318 19.65 -15.35 -7.17
N GLY A 319 19.22 -14.54 -8.14
CA GLY A 319 17.92 -14.68 -8.80
C GLY A 319 16.75 -14.06 -8.03
N CYS A 320 17.05 -13.32 -6.95
CA CYS A 320 16.06 -12.55 -6.23
C CYS A 320 16.29 -11.05 -6.44
N ASP A 321 15.22 -10.35 -6.76
CA ASP A 321 15.24 -8.93 -7.10
C ASP A 321 14.27 -8.13 -6.22
N TRP A 322 14.61 -6.87 -5.97
CA TRP A 322 13.60 -5.89 -5.57
C TRP A 322 12.84 -5.41 -6.79
N VAL A 323 11.51 -5.43 -6.72
CA VAL A 323 10.66 -4.86 -7.76
C VAL A 323 9.70 -3.83 -7.18
N ILE A 324 9.39 -2.81 -7.97
CA ILE A 324 8.25 -1.92 -7.74
C ILE A 324 7.13 -2.26 -8.74
N PRO A 325 5.86 -2.10 -8.36
CA PRO A 325 4.75 -2.31 -9.29
C PRO A 325 4.69 -1.23 -10.37
N PRO A 326 3.90 -1.44 -11.44
CA PRO A 326 3.43 -0.35 -12.27
C PRO A 326 2.76 0.72 -11.42
N ALA A 327 2.79 1.98 -11.83
CA ALA A 327 2.24 3.07 -11.04
C ALA A 327 1.97 4.30 -11.91
N GLY A 328 0.69 4.62 -12.10
CA GLY A 328 0.25 5.65 -13.05
C GLY A 328 0.73 5.31 -14.46
N GLU A 329 1.55 6.19 -15.03
CA GLU A 329 2.16 5.99 -16.36
C GLU A 329 3.51 5.23 -16.29
N CYS A 330 3.98 4.86 -15.09
CA CYS A 330 5.24 4.15 -14.91
C CYS A 330 5.04 2.64 -15.01
N ASP A 331 5.89 1.95 -15.79
CA ASP A 331 5.84 0.49 -15.96
C ASP A 331 6.25 -0.31 -14.71
N GLY A 332 6.95 0.33 -13.77
CA GLY A 332 7.56 -0.34 -12.62
C GLY A 332 8.77 -1.20 -13.00
N GLY A 333 9.02 -2.27 -12.24
CA GLY A 333 10.05 -3.26 -12.54
C GLY A 333 11.16 -3.37 -11.50
N VAL A 334 12.26 -4.02 -11.91
CA VAL A 334 13.41 -4.29 -11.03
C VAL A 334 14.13 -2.99 -10.67
N VAL A 335 14.41 -2.81 -9.38
CA VAL A 335 15.18 -1.69 -8.84
C VAL A 335 16.41 -2.20 -8.10
N GLY A 336 17.52 -1.48 -8.21
CA GLY A 336 18.78 -1.83 -7.57
C GLY A 336 18.89 -1.34 -6.12
N ASP A 337 20.03 -1.64 -5.51
CA ASP A 337 20.43 -1.21 -4.16
C ASP A 337 20.47 0.32 -4.00
N ASP A 338 20.55 1.04 -5.12
CA ASP A 338 20.55 2.49 -5.21
C ASP A 338 19.14 3.11 -5.23
N TYR A 339 18.08 2.30 -5.02
CA TYR A 339 16.71 2.79 -4.88
C TYR A 339 16.64 3.87 -3.77
N PRO A 340 16.34 5.13 -4.13
CA PRO A 340 16.55 6.28 -3.24
C PRO A 340 15.58 6.32 -2.05
N PHE A 341 14.49 5.57 -2.14
CA PHE A 341 13.38 5.56 -1.19
C PHE A 341 13.35 4.30 -0.34
N ALA A 342 14.46 3.55 -0.31
CA ALA A 342 14.58 2.35 0.50
C ALA A 342 14.39 2.67 1.99
N ALA A 343 13.44 2.01 2.64
CA ALA A 343 13.10 2.27 4.02
C ALA A 343 14.23 1.87 4.96
N ALA A 344 14.35 2.61 6.06
CA ALA A 344 15.29 2.30 7.13
C ALA A 344 14.77 1.23 8.10
N ARG A 345 13.45 1.01 8.14
CA ARG A 345 12.77 0.21 9.17
C ARG A 345 12.18 -1.11 8.67
N PHE A 346 11.98 -1.25 7.36
CA PHE A 346 11.51 -2.48 6.70
C PHE A 346 12.20 -2.66 5.36
N ASN A 347 12.00 -3.79 4.68
CA ASN A 347 12.76 -4.16 3.48
C ASN A 347 14.28 -4.21 3.73
N ARG A 348 14.67 -4.67 4.92
CA ARG A 348 16.06 -4.83 5.37
C ARG A 348 16.18 -6.10 6.18
N ARG A 349 17.39 -6.67 6.20
CA ARG A 349 17.80 -7.81 7.01
C ARG A 349 17.22 -7.78 8.44
N THR A 350 16.13 -8.52 8.65
CA THR A 350 15.72 -8.93 9.99
C THR A 350 16.53 -10.17 10.32
N GLY A 351 17.27 -10.16 11.42
CA GLY A 351 18.03 -11.34 11.84
C GLY A 351 17.11 -12.51 12.15
N GLY A 352 16.86 -13.38 11.17
CA GLY A 352 16.21 -14.70 11.28
C GLY A 352 14.76 -14.72 11.75
N LEU A 353 13.93 -15.53 11.10
CA LEU A 353 12.57 -15.91 11.52
C LEU A 353 12.52 -16.66 12.87
N ASN A 354 13.66 -16.90 13.52
CA ASN A 354 13.76 -17.46 14.87
C ASN A 354 13.94 -16.41 15.98
N GLY A 355 13.80 -15.13 15.63
CA GLY A 355 13.89 -14.00 16.55
C GLY A 355 12.53 -13.42 16.91
N ALA A 356 11.56 -14.25 17.29
CA ALA A 356 10.44 -13.81 18.14
C ALA A 356 10.97 -13.47 19.55
N GLU A 357 11.98 -12.62 19.65
CA GLU A 357 12.01 -11.69 20.77
C GLU A 357 10.94 -10.67 20.42
N ALA A 358 9.84 -10.74 21.18
CA ALA A 358 8.82 -9.71 21.24
C ALA A 358 9.48 -8.32 21.13
N ALA A 359 9.50 -7.78 19.92
CA ALA A 359 9.55 -6.35 19.70
C ALA A 359 8.18 -5.85 20.12
N GLY A 360 7.91 -5.92 21.42
CA GLY A 360 6.76 -5.28 22.03
C GLY A 360 6.78 -3.86 21.53
N TRP A 361 5.64 -3.43 21.01
CA TRP A 361 5.34 -2.08 20.57
C TRP A 361 5.78 -1.08 21.66
N ARG A 362 7.06 -0.68 21.62
CA ARG A 362 7.57 0.38 22.47
C ARG A 362 7.27 1.66 21.72
N ARG A 363 6.28 2.40 22.23
CA ARG A 363 6.08 3.82 21.89
C ARG A 363 7.45 4.51 21.85
N PRO A 364 7.86 5.11 20.73
CA PRO A 364 8.91 6.11 20.76
C PRO A 364 8.34 7.28 21.57
N GLY A 365 8.95 7.55 22.72
CA GLY A 365 8.74 8.81 23.41
C GLY A 365 9.37 9.93 22.59
N CYS A 366 8.55 10.91 22.24
CA CYS A 366 8.84 12.16 21.52
C CYS A 366 9.19 12.03 20.04
#